data_AF-A0A5B1BGQ6-F1
#
_entry.id   AF-A0A5B1BGQ6-F1
#
_cell.length_a   1.000
_cell.length_b   1.000
_cell.length_c   1.000
_cell.angle_alpha   90.00
_cell.angle_beta   90.00
_cell.angle_gamma   90.00
#
_symmetry.space_group_name_H-M   'P 1'
#
loop_
_entity.id
_entity.type
_entity.pdbx_description
1 polymer ?
#
loop_
_entity_poly.entity_id
_entity_poly.type
_entity_poly.pdbx_seq_one_letter_code
_entity_poly.pdbx_strand_id
1 'polypeptide(L)'
;MKKKYFAIVIVSLLFCQVFYAKQNTGHNDHTLQAEQIFGLLEMPFLAIALVFSLLTATRLKGGKFGSGMILLAWGFAVMALGHLHMQIAQIFDYNIFNNLFGKTIGNYIWFIALILTWGLSALGFYKIYKASKI
;
A
#
# COMPACT_ATOMS: atom_id res chain seq x y z
N MET A 1 25.79 -2.89 7.44
CA MET A 1 25.10 -2.72 8.74
C MET A 1 25.13 -4.06 9.48
N LYS A 2 25.60 -4.08 10.74
CA LYS A 2 25.79 -5.33 11.50
C LYS A 2 24.41 -5.94 11.80
N LYS A 3 24.21 -7.23 11.50
CA LYS A 3 22.93 -7.98 11.60
C LYS A 3 22.13 -7.75 12.90
N LYS A 4 22.81 -7.41 14.00
CA LYS A 4 22.21 -7.12 15.30
C LYS A 4 21.33 -5.86 15.32
N TYR A 5 21.70 -4.80 14.61
CA TYR A 5 20.90 -3.56 14.56
C TYR A 5 19.62 -3.73 13.73
N PHE A 6 19.67 -4.58 12.70
CA PHE A 6 18.52 -4.88 11.86
C PHE A 6 17.41 -5.59 12.65
N ALA A 7 17.78 -6.53 13.53
CA ALA A 7 16.83 -7.22 14.40
C ALA A 7 16.17 -6.27 15.41
N ILE A 8 16.93 -5.34 15.99
CA ILE A 8 16.40 -4.36 16.95
C ILE A 8 15.40 -3.40 16.29
N VAL A 9 15.67 -2.95 15.07
CA VAL A 9 14.76 -2.06 14.31
C VAL A 9 13.45 -2.80 13.97
N ILE A 10 13.51 -4.07 13.59
CA ILE A 10 12.31 -4.89 13.31
C ILE A 10 11.48 -5.10 14.57
N VAL A 11 12.11 -5.43 15.70
CA VAL A 11 11.40 -5.63 16.97
C VAL A 11 10.76 -4.32 17.45
N SER A 12 11.44 -3.19 17.28
CA SER A 12 10.90 -1.86 17.61
C SER A 12 9.73 -1.46 16.71
N LEU A 13 9.76 -1.81 15.43
CA LEU A 13 8.65 -1.54 14.49
C LEU A 13 7.42 -2.40 14.81
N LEU A 14 7.62 -3.65 15.24
CA LEU A 14 6.52 -4.56 15.61
C LEU A 14 5.85 -4.16 16.94
N PHE A 15 6.61 -3.63 17.92
CA PHE A 15 6.06 -3.19 19.21
C PHE A 15 5.26 -1.88 19.11
N CYS A 16 5.58 -1.01 18.14
CA CYS A 16 4.88 0.27 17.96
C CYS A 16 3.42 0.10 17.50
N GLN A 17 3.11 -1.00 16.77
CA GLN A 17 1.77 -1.25 16.26
C GLN A 17 0.76 -1.64 17.36
N VAL A 18 1.23 -2.19 18.48
CA VAL A 18 0.36 -2.59 19.60
C VAL A 18 -0.15 -1.38 20.38
N PHE A 19 0.61 -0.29 20.43
CA PHE A 19 0.21 0.93 21.15
C PHE A 19 -0.77 1.82 20.35
N TYR A 20 -0.74 1.79 19.02
CA TYR A 20 -1.68 2.58 18.20
C TYR A 20 -3.06 1.94 18.03
N ALA A 21 -3.24 0.65 18.33
CA ALA A 21 -4.51 -0.05 18.15
C ALA A 21 -5.56 0.23 19.26
N LYS A 22 -5.28 1.10 20.24
CA LYS A 22 -6.19 1.38 21.37
C LYS A 22 -6.36 2.88 21.65
N GLN A 23 -6.86 3.63 20.66
CA GLN A 23 -7.45 4.95 20.90
C GLN A 23 -8.58 5.24 19.91
N ASN A 24 -9.71 4.56 20.08
CA ASN A 24 -10.99 4.99 19.51
C ASN A 24 -12.06 4.87 20.59
N THR A 25 -12.16 5.91 21.42
CA THR A 25 -13.30 6.08 22.32
C THR A 25 -13.65 7.56 22.38
N GLY A 26 -14.65 7.93 21.58
CA GLY A 26 -15.52 9.09 21.80
C GLY A 26 -15.01 10.46 21.34
N HIS A 27 -15.47 10.91 20.17
CA HIS A 27 -16.04 12.25 20.02
C HIS A 27 -16.93 12.33 18.76
N ASN A 28 -18.18 12.74 18.97
CA ASN A 28 -19.13 13.11 17.93
C ASN A 28 -18.83 14.55 17.50
N ASP A 29 -17.86 14.74 16.62
CA ASP A 29 -17.65 16.02 15.94
C ASP A 29 -17.71 15.81 14.42
N HIS A 30 -18.46 16.66 13.73
CA HIS A 30 -18.55 16.77 12.27
C HIS A 30 -17.25 17.28 11.62
N THR A 31 -16.11 17.07 12.25
CA THR A 31 -14.80 17.33 11.67
C THR A 31 -14.40 16.10 10.86
N LEU A 32 -14.17 16.28 9.56
CA LEU A 32 -13.56 15.23 8.73
C LEU A 32 -12.31 14.76 9.45
N GLN A 33 -12.31 13.50 9.91
CA GLN A 33 -11.19 12.95 10.64
C GLN A 33 -9.96 13.01 9.72
N ALA A 34 -8.79 13.35 10.27
CA ALA A 34 -7.57 13.49 9.49
C ALA A 34 -7.32 12.29 8.56
N GLU A 35 -7.69 11.09 9.01
CA GLU A 35 -7.64 9.84 8.24
C GLU A 35 -8.47 9.87 6.95
N GLN A 36 -9.67 10.46 6.97
CA GLN A 36 -10.51 10.61 5.78
C GLN A 36 -9.91 11.63 4.79
N ILE A 37 -9.34 12.72 5.31
CA ILE A 37 -8.69 13.74 4.48
C ILE A 37 -7.43 13.15 3.82
N PHE A 38 -6.60 12.42 4.57
CA PHE A 38 -5.42 11.74 4.04
C PHE A 38 -5.80 10.68 3.02
N GLY A 39 -6.81 9.85 3.28
CA GLY A 39 -7.30 8.86 2.31
C GLY A 39 -7.86 9.50 1.03
N LEU A 40 -8.54 10.64 1.15
CA LEU A 40 -9.05 11.38 -0.01
C LEU A 40 -7.93 11.99 -0.84
N LEU A 41 -6.85 12.48 -0.20
CA LEU A 41 -5.68 13.04 -0.89
C LEU A 41 -4.74 11.96 -1.45
N GLU A 42 -4.72 10.79 -0.84
CA GLU A 42 -3.89 9.67 -1.22
C GLU A 42 -4.34 9.05 -2.56
N MET A 43 -5.65 8.92 -2.79
CA MET A 43 -6.17 8.38 -4.05
C MET A 43 -5.70 9.13 -5.33
N PRO A 44 -5.80 10.47 -5.44
CA PRO A 44 -5.30 11.19 -6.60
C PRO A 44 -3.78 11.15 -6.71
N PHE A 45 -3.06 11.20 -5.58
CA PHE A 45 -1.60 11.00 -5.58
C PHE A 45 -1.22 9.64 -6.15
N LEU A 46 -1.88 8.57 -5.69
CA LEU A 46 -1.59 7.21 -6.12
C LEU A 46 -1.94 7.00 -7.59
N ALA A 47 -3.03 7.60 -8.07
CA ALA A 47 -3.39 7.56 -9.49
C ALA A 47 -2.30 8.22 -10.36
N ILE A 48 -1.79 9.38 -9.96
CA ILE A 48 -0.70 10.05 -10.65
C ILE A 48 0.57 9.20 -10.60
N ALA A 49 0.93 8.66 -9.43
CA ALA A 49 2.11 7.80 -9.26
C ALA A 49 2.03 6.54 -10.15
N LEU A 50 0.87 5.91 -10.23
CA LEU A 50 0.61 4.76 -11.10
C LEU A 50 0.81 5.13 -12.58
N VAL A 51 0.17 6.21 -13.04
CA VAL A 51 0.27 6.69 -14.42
C VAL A 51 1.72 7.01 -14.79
N PHE A 52 2.42 7.78 -13.94
CA PHE A 52 3.81 8.11 -14.18
C PHE A 52 4.70 6.86 -14.16
N SER A 53 4.47 5.90 -13.27
CA SER A 53 5.22 4.65 -13.26
C SER A 53 5.09 3.87 -14.57
N LEU A 54 3.89 3.83 -15.16
CA LEU A 54 3.64 3.22 -16.47
C LEU A 54 4.26 4.02 -17.63
N LEU A 55 4.13 5.35 -17.62
CA LEU A 55 4.74 6.21 -18.64
C LEU A 55 6.27 6.10 -18.62
N THR A 56 6.88 6.10 -17.44
CA THR A 56 8.32 5.90 -17.29
C THR A 56 8.70 4.51 -17.79
N ALA A 57 7.99 3.45 -17.40
CA ALA A 57 8.24 2.09 -17.88
C ALA A 57 8.23 1.96 -19.42
N THR A 58 7.23 2.56 -20.08
CA THR A 58 7.11 2.52 -21.55
C THR A 58 8.21 3.31 -22.26
N ARG A 59 8.61 4.45 -21.71
CA ARG A 59 9.73 5.27 -22.22
C ARG A 59 11.09 4.55 -22.14
N LEU A 60 11.27 3.65 -21.17
CA LEU A 60 12.51 2.93 -20.90
C LEU A 60 12.69 1.63 -21.73
N LYS A 61 11.82 1.38 -22.72
CA LYS A 61 11.90 0.27 -23.69
C LYS A 61 12.26 -1.10 -23.06
N GLY A 62 11.64 -1.44 -21.93
CA GLY A 62 11.72 -2.78 -21.34
C GLY A 62 13.08 -3.16 -20.71
N GLY A 63 14.01 -2.22 -20.54
CA GLY A 63 15.25 -2.47 -19.80
C GLY A 63 15.00 -2.87 -18.33
N LYS A 64 16.05 -3.32 -17.63
CA LYS A 64 15.96 -3.71 -16.20
C LYS A 64 15.32 -2.63 -15.32
N PHE A 65 15.59 -1.36 -15.64
CA PHE A 65 15.00 -0.19 -14.99
C PHE A 65 13.50 -0.06 -15.31
N GLY A 66 13.09 -0.19 -16.58
CA GLY A 66 11.68 -0.19 -16.99
C GLY A 66 10.87 -1.34 -16.40
N SER A 67 11.45 -2.55 -16.35
CA SER A 67 10.83 -3.70 -15.67
C SER A 67 10.61 -3.44 -14.18
N GLY A 68 11.51 -2.71 -13.52
CA GLY A 68 11.31 -2.28 -12.13
C GLY A 68 10.16 -1.28 -11.97
N MET A 69 10.04 -0.31 -12.89
CA MET A 69 8.93 0.64 -12.91
C MET A 69 7.57 -0.04 -13.19
N ILE A 70 7.52 -1.11 -13.99
CA ILE A 70 6.30 -1.91 -14.19
C ILE A 70 5.89 -2.60 -12.88
N LEU A 71 6.85 -3.16 -12.14
CA LEU A 71 6.56 -3.80 -10.85
C LEU A 71 6.04 -2.78 -9.82
N LEU A 72 6.63 -1.58 -9.78
CA LEU A 72 6.11 -0.49 -8.95
C LEU A 72 4.69 -0.10 -9.35
N ALA A 73 4.41 0.01 -10.65
CA ALA A 73 3.07 0.32 -11.15
C ALA A 73 2.06 -0.74 -10.69
N TRP A 74 2.38 -2.03 -10.80
CA TRP A 74 1.50 -3.08 -10.28
C TRP A 74 1.33 -3.01 -8.76
N GLY A 75 2.37 -2.67 -8.00
CA GLY A 75 2.27 -2.43 -6.56
C GLY A 75 1.31 -1.29 -6.24
N PHE A 76 1.44 -0.15 -6.92
CA PHE A 76 0.54 1.00 -6.76
C PHE A 76 -0.89 0.69 -7.20
N ALA A 77 -1.09 -0.15 -8.22
CA ALA A 77 -2.42 -0.57 -8.65
C ALA A 77 -3.13 -1.41 -7.58
N VAL A 78 -2.43 -2.38 -6.98
CA VAL A 78 -2.98 -3.19 -5.89
C VAL A 78 -3.28 -2.33 -4.65
N MET A 79 -2.38 -1.39 -4.33
CA MET A 79 -2.60 -0.42 -3.26
C MET A 79 -3.82 0.47 -3.53
N ALA A 80 -3.97 1.03 -4.74
CA ALA A 80 -5.13 1.85 -5.14
C ALA A 80 -6.44 1.09 -4.93
N LEU A 81 -6.50 -0.17 -5.35
CA LEU A 81 -7.68 -1.01 -5.15
C LEU A 81 -7.97 -1.26 -3.67
N GLY A 82 -6.92 -1.43 -2.84
CA GLY A 82 -7.06 -1.53 -1.39
C GLY A 82 -7.65 -0.28 -0.75
N HIS A 83 -7.13 0.91 -1.09
CA HIS A 83 -7.65 2.18 -0.58
C HIS A 83 -9.07 2.45 -1.08
N LEU A 84 -9.35 2.19 -2.36
CA LEU A 84 -10.69 2.32 -2.92
C LEU A 84 -11.68 1.39 -2.21
N HIS A 85 -11.28 0.15 -1.90
CA HIS A 85 -12.10 -0.75 -1.10
C HIS A 85 -12.38 -0.20 0.31
N MET A 86 -11.37 0.32 1.00
CA MET A 86 -11.54 0.92 2.33
C MET A 86 -12.46 2.15 2.30
N GLN A 87 -12.31 3.01 1.29
CA GLN A 87 -13.15 4.19 1.12
C GLN A 87 -14.61 3.82 0.84
N ILE A 88 -14.86 2.80 0.01
CA ILE A 88 -16.23 2.30 -0.22
C ILE A 88 -16.83 1.74 1.08
N ALA A 89 -16.06 0.96 1.84
CA ALA A 89 -16.54 0.41 3.10
C ALA A 89 -16.88 1.51 4.13
N GLN A 90 -16.13 2.62 4.14
CA GLN A 90 -16.38 3.76 5.02
C GLN A 90 -17.53 4.67 4.57
N ILE A 91 -17.74 4.86 3.27
CA ILE A 91 -18.77 5.78 2.73
C ILE A 91 -20.14 5.09 2.63
N PHE A 92 -20.17 3.80 2.29
CA PHE A 92 -21.42 3.07 2.02
C PHE A 92 -21.77 2.04 3.11
N ASP A 93 -20.97 1.94 4.19
CA ASP A 93 -21.06 0.88 5.21
C ASP A 93 -21.10 -0.55 4.59
N TYR A 94 -20.55 -0.69 3.39
CA TYR A 94 -20.68 -1.89 2.57
C TYR A 94 -19.33 -2.54 2.33
N ASN A 95 -19.06 -3.62 3.05
CA ASN A 95 -17.87 -4.42 2.87
C ASN A 95 -18.02 -5.39 1.68
N ILE A 96 -17.64 -4.93 0.49
CA ILE A 96 -17.68 -5.71 -0.76
C ILE A 96 -17.08 -7.11 -0.57
N PHE A 97 -15.88 -7.21 0.02
CA PHE A 97 -15.22 -8.50 0.21
C PHE A 97 -15.93 -9.42 1.21
N ASN A 98 -16.47 -8.87 2.30
CA ASN A 98 -17.20 -9.69 3.28
C ASN A 98 -18.53 -10.18 2.71
N ASN A 99 -19.17 -9.40 1.85
CA ASN A 99 -20.45 -9.78 1.26
C ASN A 99 -20.29 -10.78 0.10
N LEU A 100 -19.22 -10.69 -0.69
CA LEU A 100 -18.95 -11.62 -1.81
C LEU A 100 -18.28 -12.92 -1.38
N PHE A 101 -17.36 -12.87 -0.40
CA PHE A 101 -16.50 -14.00 -0.04
C PHE A 101 -16.65 -14.45 1.41
N GLY A 102 -17.39 -13.71 2.25
CA GLY A 102 -17.48 -13.96 3.68
C GLY A 102 -16.34 -13.34 4.48
N LYS A 103 -16.61 -13.03 5.75
CA LYS A 103 -15.72 -12.26 6.66
C LYS A 103 -14.30 -12.84 6.78
N THR A 104 -14.19 -14.17 6.77
CA THR A 104 -12.91 -14.88 6.89
C THR A 104 -12.06 -14.75 5.62
N ILE A 105 -12.65 -14.99 4.44
CA ILE A 105 -11.94 -14.96 3.17
C ILE A 105 -11.62 -13.51 2.76
N GLY A 106 -12.51 -12.56 3.04
CA GLY A 106 -12.26 -11.14 2.81
C GLY A 106 -11.00 -10.62 3.52
N ASN A 107 -10.81 -11.01 4.79
CA ASN A 107 -9.60 -10.67 5.55
C ASN A 107 -8.34 -11.29 4.95
N TYR A 108 -8.40 -12.54 4.49
CA TYR A 108 -7.25 -13.18 3.84
C TYR A 108 -6.90 -12.53 2.50
N ILE A 109 -7.90 -12.18 1.68
CA ILE A 109 -7.69 -11.47 0.40
C ILE A 109 -6.98 -10.15 0.65
N TRP A 110 -7.44 -9.39 1.65
CA TRP A 110 -6.82 -8.13 2.03
C TRP A 110 -5.36 -8.30 2.47
N PHE A 111 -5.09 -9.31 3.31
CA PHE A 111 -3.72 -9.60 3.75
C PHE A 111 -2.81 -10.03 2.59
N ILE A 112 -3.31 -10.83 1.66
CA ILE A 112 -2.58 -11.21 0.44
C ILE A 112 -2.28 -9.97 -0.41
N ALA A 113 -3.25 -9.06 -0.58
CA ALA A 113 -3.04 -7.82 -1.32
C ALA A 113 -1.95 -6.93 -0.71
N LEU A 114 -1.84 -6.87 0.62
CA LEU A 114 -0.75 -6.17 1.31
C LEU A 114 0.62 -6.79 0.99
N ILE A 115 0.75 -8.11 1.14
CA ILE A 115 1.99 -8.82 0.83
C ILE A 115 2.39 -8.57 -0.63
N LEU A 116 1.42 -8.63 -1.53
CA LEU A 116 1.64 -8.47 -2.97
C LEU A 116 2.07 -7.03 -3.30
N THR A 117 1.44 -6.03 -2.67
CA THR A 117 1.82 -4.63 -2.79
C THR A 117 3.27 -4.38 -2.37
N TRP A 118 3.65 -4.85 -1.18
CA TRP A 118 5.01 -4.67 -0.67
C TRP A 118 6.04 -5.50 -1.44
N GLY A 119 5.69 -6.73 -1.83
CA GLY A 119 6.54 -7.61 -2.62
C GLY A 119 6.85 -7.02 -3.99
N LEU A 120 5.82 -6.58 -4.72
CA LEU A 120 5.98 -5.93 -6.01
C LEU A 120 6.80 -4.63 -5.89
N SER A 121 6.51 -3.82 -4.88
CA SER A 121 7.21 -2.57 -4.65
C SER A 121 8.70 -2.80 -4.35
N ALA A 122 9.00 -3.73 -3.44
CA ALA A 122 10.38 -4.09 -3.07
C ALA A 122 11.16 -4.65 -4.27
N LEU A 123 10.54 -5.54 -5.06
CA LEU A 123 11.16 -6.08 -6.27
C LEU A 123 11.36 -5.00 -7.33
N GLY A 124 10.42 -4.08 -7.48
CA GLY A 124 10.52 -2.92 -8.37
C GLY A 124 11.72 -2.05 -8.02
N PHE A 125 11.82 -1.63 -6.77
CA PHE A 125 12.95 -0.84 -6.26
C PHE A 125 14.28 -1.59 -6.37
N TYR A 126 14.31 -2.90 -6.08
CA TYR A 126 15.53 -3.70 -6.21
C TYR A 126 16.03 -3.75 -7.66
N LYS A 127 15.14 -3.94 -8.63
CA LYS A 127 15.51 -3.93 -10.06
C LYS A 127 16.02 -2.56 -10.50
N ILE A 128 15.38 -1.48 -10.05
CA ILE A 128 15.79 -0.10 -10.30
C ILE A 128 17.18 0.16 -9.72
N TYR A 129 17.41 -0.18 -8.44
CA TYR A 129 18.69 -0.02 -7.76
C TYR A 129 19.82 -0.80 -8.43
N LYS A 130 19.55 -2.04 -8.83
CA LYS A 130 20.55 -2.87 -9.53
C LYS A 130 20.87 -2.29 -10.91
N ALA A 131 19.89 -1.69 -11.59
CA ALA A 131 20.09 -1.08 -12.88
C ALA A 131 20.83 0.27 -12.81
N SER A 132 20.67 1.04 -11.73
CA SER A 132 21.33 2.34 -11.55
C SER A 132 22.78 2.27 -11.08
N LYS A 133 23.22 1.08 -10.63
CA LYS A 133 24.60 0.82 -10.17
C LYS A 133 25.56 0.36 -11.28
N ILE A 134 25.04 0.14 -12.49
CA ILE A 134 25.79 -0.22 -13.70
C ILE A 134 26.08 1.08 -14.45
#